data_AF-A0A8C9EQG5-F1
#
_entry.id   AF-A0A8C9EQG5-F1
#
_cell.length_a   1.000
_cell.length_b   1.000
_cell.length_c   1.000
_cell.angle_alpha   90.00
_cell.angle_beta   90.00
_cell.angle_gamma   90.00
#
_symmetry.space_group_name_H-M   'P 1'
#
loop_
_entity.id
_entity.type
_entity.pdbx_description
1 polymer ?
#
loop_
_entity_poly.entity_id
_entity_poly.type
_entity_poly.pdbx_seq_one_letter_code
_entity_poly.pdbx_strand_id
1 'polypeptide(L)'
;MGKYCASLGVLKGPWDQVFAAFWQRYPNPYSKHVLTEDIVHREVTADHKLLSRRLLTKTNRMPRWAERFFPANVAHSVYILEDSAPGAGRWHRNPPCGRGLVGEVKREAWVSSSLFGVSRAVQEFGLARFKSNVTKSTKGFEYVLARMQGEAPSKTLVETAKEATEKAKETALAATEKAKDLASKAATKKKQFV
;
A
#
# COMPACT_ATOMS: atom_id res chain seq x y z
N MET A 1 20.97 -11.11 -14.75
CA MET A 1 19.86 -10.91 -15.70
C MET A 1 18.62 -10.46 -14.93
N GLY A 2 18.06 -9.29 -15.25
CA GLY A 2 16.90 -8.71 -14.56
C GLY A 2 15.60 -8.87 -15.36
N LYS A 3 14.44 -8.78 -14.69
CA LYS A 3 13.12 -8.82 -15.32
C LYS A 3 12.53 -7.41 -15.36
N TYR A 4 12.17 -6.97 -16.56
CA TYR A 4 11.47 -5.70 -16.79
C TYR A 4 9.96 -5.90 -16.73
N CYS A 5 9.27 -4.95 -16.10
CA CYS A 5 7.81 -4.90 -16.02
C CYS A 5 7.34 -3.47 -16.32
N ALA A 6 6.28 -3.34 -17.11
CA ALA A 6 5.65 -2.06 -17.39
C ALA A 6 4.13 -2.17 -17.27
N SER A 7 3.49 -1.08 -16.88
CA SER A 7 2.04 -0.93 -16.85
C SER A 7 1.67 0.51 -17.18
N LEU A 8 0.67 0.67 -18.02
CA LEU A 8 0.04 1.94 -18.28
C LEU A 8 -1.29 2.03 -17.53
N GLY A 9 -1.60 3.20 -17.01
CA GLY A 9 -2.86 3.47 -16.35
C GLY A 9 -3.28 4.91 -16.55
N VAL A 10 -4.51 5.20 -16.15
CA VAL A 10 -5.14 6.50 -16.30
C VAL A 10 -5.67 6.92 -14.93
N LEU A 11 -5.35 8.14 -14.51
CA LEU A 11 -5.95 8.81 -13.35
C LEU A 11 -6.89 9.90 -13.85
N LYS A 12 -8.12 9.91 -13.31
CA LYS A 12 -9.12 10.93 -13.64
C LYS A 12 -8.96 12.10 -12.68
N GLY A 13 -8.86 13.31 -13.20
CA GLY A 13 -8.87 14.53 -12.40
C GLY A 13 -7.90 15.60 -12.92
N PRO A 14 -8.12 16.87 -12.56
CA PRO A 14 -7.19 17.94 -12.93
C PRO A 14 -5.79 17.64 -12.38
N TRP A 15 -4.77 18.01 -13.14
CA TRP A 15 -3.39 17.70 -12.79
C TRP A 15 -3.00 18.22 -11.40
N ASP A 16 -3.48 19.39 -11.01
CA ASP A 16 -3.21 19.98 -9.70
C ASP A 16 -3.74 19.10 -8.56
N GLN A 17 -4.91 18.47 -8.74
CA GLN A 17 -5.44 17.49 -7.78
C GLN A 17 -4.63 16.20 -7.79
N VAL A 18 -4.22 15.70 -8.96
CA VAL A 18 -3.38 14.49 -9.06
C VAL A 18 -2.03 14.70 -8.36
N PHE A 19 -1.42 15.88 -8.59
CA PHE A 19 -0.17 16.27 -7.96
C PHE A 19 -0.32 16.42 -6.44
N ALA A 20 -1.37 17.09 -5.97
CA ALA A 20 -1.64 17.22 -4.54
C ALA A 20 -1.93 15.85 -3.89
N ALA A 21 -2.73 14.99 -4.55
CA ALA A 21 -3.03 13.64 -4.10
C ALA A 21 -1.77 12.77 -3.99
N PHE A 22 -0.75 12.98 -4.84
CA PHE A 22 0.52 12.26 -4.73
C PHE A 22 1.26 12.52 -3.41
N TRP A 23 1.14 13.73 -2.87
CA TRP A 23 1.71 14.11 -1.58
C TRP A 23 0.85 13.66 -0.39
N GLN A 24 -0.43 13.38 -0.60
CA GLN A 24 -1.40 13.00 0.44
C GLN A 24 -1.89 11.56 0.29
N ARG A 25 -1.23 10.75 -0.55
CA ARG A 25 -1.68 9.40 -0.90
C ARG A 25 -1.69 8.45 0.30
N TYR A 26 -0.93 8.74 1.35
CA TYR A 26 -0.89 7.98 2.59
C TYR A 26 -1.38 8.84 3.77
N PRO A 27 -2.08 8.24 4.74
CA PRO A 27 -2.53 6.84 4.79
C PRO A 27 -3.75 6.56 3.87
N ASN A 28 -3.85 5.34 3.33
CA ASN A 28 -5.02 4.87 2.57
C ASN A 28 -5.33 3.38 2.86
N PRO A 29 -6.60 2.93 2.71
CA PRO A 29 -7.01 1.57 3.07
C PRO A 29 -6.35 0.46 2.24
N TYR A 30 -5.84 0.79 1.05
CA TYR A 30 -5.18 -0.17 0.15
C TYR A 30 -3.69 -0.36 0.46
N SER A 31 -3.12 0.51 1.31
CA SER A 31 -1.67 0.58 1.58
C SER A 31 -1.31 0.53 3.06
N LYS A 32 -2.06 -0.23 3.86
CA LYS A 32 -1.84 -0.43 5.32
C LYS A 32 -0.45 -0.94 5.73
N HIS A 33 0.34 -1.40 4.77
CA HIS A 33 1.69 -1.91 4.99
C HIS A 33 2.74 -0.80 5.04
N VAL A 34 2.40 0.42 4.62
CA VAL A 34 3.26 1.60 4.79
C VAL A 34 3.11 2.09 6.23
N LEU A 35 4.21 2.11 6.97
CA LEU A 35 4.25 2.46 8.39
C LEU A 35 4.60 3.93 8.60
N THR A 36 5.64 4.40 7.93
CA THR A 36 6.13 5.78 8.02
C THR A 36 6.45 6.34 6.65
N GLU A 37 6.33 7.66 6.51
CA GLU A 37 6.70 8.43 5.34
C GLU A 37 7.32 9.75 5.83
N ASP A 38 8.59 9.96 5.51
CA ASP A 38 9.37 11.10 5.96
C ASP A 38 10.02 11.79 4.75
N ILE A 39 10.01 13.13 4.72
CA ILE A 39 10.73 13.89 3.70
C ILE A 39 12.15 14.13 4.22
N VAL A 40 13.12 13.51 3.57
CA VAL A 40 14.54 13.61 3.98
C VAL A 40 15.26 14.75 3.25
N HIS A 41 14.76 15.17 2.09
CA HIS A 41 15.31 16.29 1.33
C HIS A 41 14.21 16.93 0.49
N ARG A 42 14.20 18.27 0.42
CA ARG A 42 13.32 19.03 -0.46
C ARG A 42 13.96 20.37 -0.79
N GLU A 43 14.03 20.68 -2.08
CA GLU A 43 14.55 21.95 -2.56
C GLU A 43 13.77 22.43 -3.79
N VAL A 44 13.77 23.74 -3.99
CA VAL A 44 13.32 24.35 -5.24
C VAL A 44 14.57 24.80 -5.99
N THR A 45 14.79 24.21 -7.16
CA THR A 45 15.94 24.53 -8.00
C THR A 45 15.78 25.88 -8.68
N ALA A 46 16.88 26.43 -9.21
CA ALA A 46 16.89 27.70 -9.91
C ALA A 46 15.94 27.74 -11.13
N ASP A 47 15.65 26.58 -11.74
CA ASP A 47 14.69 26.43 -12.84
C ASP A 47 13.25 26.18 -12.36
N HIS A 48 12.93 26.55 -11.11
CA HIS A 48 11.61 26.45 -10.49
C HIS A 48 11.04 25.02 -10.44
N LYS A 49 11.91 24.02 -10.26
CA LYS A 49 11.48 22.63 -10.07
C LYS A 49 11.57 22.22 -8.61
N LEU A 50 10.55 21.52 -8.14
CA LEU A 50 10.52 20.96 -6.79
C LEU A 50 11.17 19.58 -6.77
N LEU A 51 12.41 19.49 -6.30
CA LEU A 51 13.05 18.21 -6.02
C LEU A 51 12.67 17.76 -4.61
N SER A 52 12.39 16.47 -4.45
CA SER A 52 12.07 15.90 -3.15
C SER A 52 12.51 14.44 -3.07
N ARG A 53 13.07 14.09 -1.92
CA ARG A 53 13.38 12.71 -1.53
C ARG A 53 12.56 12.35 -0.30
N ARG A 54 11.85 11.23 -0.37
CA ARG A 54 11.09 10.66 0.75
C ARG A 54 11.67 9.31 1.16
N LEU A 55 11.71 9.04 2.45
CA LEU A 55 11.99 7.73 3.03
C LEU A 55 10.66 7.12 3.49
N LEU A 56 10.34 5.94 2.97
CA LEU A 56 9.16 5.19 3.38
C LEU A 56 9.58 3.90 4.04
N THR A 57 8.97 3.59 5.18
CA THR A 57 9.12 2.29 5.83
C THR A 57 7.87 1.47 5.57
N LYS A 58 8.04 0.24 5.06
CA LYS A 58 6.93 -0.69 4.84
C LYS A 58 7.16 -2.04 5.49
N THR A 59 6.10 -2.69 5.94
CA THR A 59 6.15 -4.11 6.30
C THR A 59 6.28 -4.97 5.05
N ASN A 60 7.13 -5.99 5.14
CA ASN A 60 7.35 -6.96 4.09
C ASN A 60 7.38 -8.37 4.67
N ARG A 61 6.35 -9.15 4.34
CA ARG A 61 6.36 -10.58 4.61
C ARG A 61 7.24 -11.29 3.58
N MET A 62 8.30 -11.94 4.07
CA MET A 62 9.16 -12.78 3.24
C MET A 62 8.38 -14.00 2.74
N PRO A 63 8.60 -14.43 1.49
CA PRO A 63 8.04 -15.70 1.02
C PRO A 63 8.77 -16.87 1.68
N ARG A 64 8.06 -17.98 1.91
CA ARG A 64 8.60 -19.16 2.64
C ARG A 64 9.89 -19.73 2.04
N TRP A 65 10.05 -19.65 0.72
CA TRP A 65 11.29 -20.11 0.07
C TRP A 65 12.50 -19.26 0.47
N ALA A 66 12.30 -17.97 0.74
CA ALA A 66 13.36 -17.02 1.10
C ALA A 66 13.81 -17.21 2.55
N GLU A 67 12.93 -17.67 3.45
CA GLU A 67 13.27 -17.99 4.84
C GLU A 67 14.42 -19.02 4.96
N ARG A 68 14.66 -19.82 3.91
CA ARG A 68 15.77 -20.79 3.86
C ARG A 68 17.13 -20.14 3.58
N PHE A 69 17.15 -18.95 3.01
CA PHE A 69 18.35 -18.23 2.58
C PHE A 69 18.66 -17.02 3.45
N PHE A 70 17.67 -16.52 4.20
CA PHE A 70 17.79 -15.34 5.03
C PHE A 70 17.60 -15.71 6.51
N PRO A 71 18.43 -15.19 7.43
CA PRO A 71 18.27 -15.43 8.87
C PRO A 71 16.88 -15.07 9.37
N ALA A 72 16.36 -15.82 10.36
CA ALA A 72 15.04 -15.56 10.95
C ALA A 72 14.89 -14.14 11.55
N ASN A 73 16.00 -13.49 11.89
CA ASN A 73 16.05 -12.16 12.50
C ASN A 73 16.05 -11.02 11.48
N VAL A 74 15.90 -11.32 10.18
CA VAL A 74 15.86 -10.28 9.15
C VAL A 74 14.63 -9.41 9.36
N ALA A 75 14.87 -8.10 9.47
CA ALA A 75 13.84 -7.12 9.71
C ALA A 75 12.66 -7.29 8.73
N HIS A 76 11.46 -7.42 9.28
CA HIS A 76 10.22 -7.46 8.51
C HIS A 76 9.83 -6.08 7.94
N SER A 77 10.69 -5.08 8.11
CA SER A 77 10.53 -3.72 7.58
C SER A 77 11.52 -3.47 6.46
N VAL A 78 11.04 -2.87 5.38
CA VAL A 78 11.83 -2.48 4.20
C VAL A 78 11.78 -0.97 4.08
N TYR A 79 12.95 -0.37 3.89
CA TYR A 79 13.10 1.05 3.59
C TYR A 79 13.06 1.26 2.08
N ILE A 80 12.31 2.27 1.64
CA ILE A 80 12.21 2.70 0.25
C ILE A 80 12.60 4.17 0.19
N LEU A 81 13.55 4.50 -0.67
CA LEU A 81 13.79 5.88 -1.07
C LEU A 81 12.97 6.19 -2.31
N GLU A 82 12.20 7.27 -2.25
CA GLU A 82 11.43 7.81 -3.36
C GLU A 82 11.97 9.17 -3.73
N ASP A 83 12.52 9.28 -4.94
CA ASP A 83 12.92 10.55 -5.54
C ASP A 83 11.84 11.02 -6.50
N SER A 84 11.44 12.28 -6.36
CA SER A 84 10.48 12.93 -7.25
C SER A 84 11.03 14.24 -7.77
N ALA A 85 10.90 14.44 -9.08
CA ALA A 85 11.19 15.68 -9.77
C ALA A 85 10.02 15.99 -10.72
N PRO A 86 9.73 17.27 -11.02
CA PRO A 86 8.81 17.62 -12.09
C PRO A 86 9.45 17.15 -13.40
N GLY A 87 8.76 16.26 -14.13
CA GLY A 87 9.17 15.82 -15.45
C GLY A 87 9.48 16.97 -16.42
N ALA A 88 10.32 16.72 -17.42
CA ALA A 88 10.74 17.71 -18.42
C ALA A 88 9.65 18.07 -19.46
N GLY A 89 8.40 17.67 -19.24
CA GLY A 89 7.28 17.94 -20.12
C GLY A 89 6.87 19.41 -20.09
N ARG A 90 6.34 19.92 -21.21
CA ARG A 90 5.86 21.30 -21.36
C ARG A 90 4.64 21.56 -20.45
N TRP A 91 4.87 21.92 -19.19
CA TRP A 91 3.84 22.24 -18.18
C TRP A 91 2.93 23.43 -18.58
N HIS A 92 3.37 24.27 -19.53
CA HIS A 92 2.69 25.49 -19.96
C HIS A 92 1.47 25.30 -20.88
N ARG A 93 1.01 24.08 -21.15
CA ARG A 93 -0.27 23.85 -21.83
C ARG A 93 -1.19 23.01 -20.95
N ASN A 94 -1.70 23.62 -19.89
CA ASN A 94 -3.00 23.22 -19.37
C ASN A 94 -4.02 23.58 -20.47
N PRO A 95 -4.70 22.61 -21.11
CA PRO A 95 -5.80 22.94 -22.00
C PRO A 95 -6.84 23.77 -21.22
N PRO A 96 -7.53 24.73 -21.85
CA PRO A 96 -8.56 25.48 -21.19
C PRO A 96 -9.60 24.53 -20.59
N CYS A 97 -9.99 24.87 -19.37
CA CYS A 97 -10.98 24.22 -18.52
C CYS A 97 -12.14 23.69 -19.36
N GLY A 98 -12.31 22.37 -19.49
CA GLY A 98 -13.47 21.81 -20.22
C GLY A 98 -13.33 20.40 -20.77
N ARG A 99 -12.14 19.81 -20.82
CA ARG A 99 -11.97 18.36 -21.08
C ARG A 99 -11.30 17.75 -19.87
N GLY A 100 -12.00 16.84 -19.20
CA GLY A 100 -11.51 16.14 -18.01
C GLY A 100 -10.08 15.69 -18.24
N LEU A 101 -9.14 16.29 -17.50
CA LEU A 101 -7.73 15.99 -17.66
C LEU A 101 -7.52 14.56 -17.20
N VAL A 102 -7.01 13.76 -18.13
CA VAL A 102 -6.70 12.35 -17.90
C VAL A 102 -5.20 12.29 -17.70
N GLY A 103 -4.76 12.12 -16.46
CA GLY A 103 -3.35 11.91 -16.16
C GLY A 103 -2.95 10.50 -16.60
N GLU A 104 -2.17 10.38 -17.67
CA GLU A 104 -1.56 9.11 -18.07
C GLU A 104 -0.42 8.78 -17.12
N VAL A 105 -0.46 7.60 -16.51
CA VAL A 105 0.54 7.13 -15.56
C VAL A 105 1.21 5.89 -16.11
N LYS A 106 2.46 6.07 -16.54
CA LYS A 106 3.36 5.00 -16.92
C LYS A 106 4.13 4.51 -15.69
N ARG A 107 4.09 3.20 -15.43
CA ARG A 107 4.78 2.54 -14.32
C ARG A 107 5.76 1.53 -14.88
N GLU A 108 7.03 1.65 -14.51
CA GLU A 108 8.10 0.75 -14.94
C GLU A 108 8.83 0.21 -13.72
N ALA A 109 9.28 -1.04 -13.79
CA ALA A 109 10.04 -1.67 -12.72
C ALA A 109 11.04 -2.68 -13.27
N TRP A 110 12.21 -2.74 -12.62
CA TRP A 110 13.23 -3.75 -12.86
C TRP A 110 13.41 -4.58 -11.60
N VAL A 111 13.29 -5.90 -11.75
CA VAL A 111 13.51 -6.87 -10.66
C VAL A 111 14.78 -7.64 -10.99
N SER A 112 15.82 -7.45 -10.17
CA SER A 112 17.10 -8.15 -10.28
C SER A 112 17.44 -8.85 -8.96
N SER A 113 18.26 -9.89 -9.04
CA SER A 113 18.85 -10.55 -7.88
C SER A 113 20.30 -10.90 -8.21
N SER A 114 21.19 -10.64 -7.26
CA SER A 114 22.59 -11.08 -7.28
C SER A 114 22.77 -12.50 -6.73
N LEU A 115 21.72 -13.09 -6.12
CA LEU A 115 21.79 -14.40 -5.50
C LEU A 115 21.68 -15.51 -6.56
N PHE A 116 22.75 -16.29 -6.68
CA PHE A 116 22.82 -17.43 -7.59
C PHE A 116 21.80 -18.51 -7.20
N GLY A 117 21.16 -19.13 -8.18
CA GLY A 117 20.20 -20.23 -7.95
C GLY A 117 18.78 -19.83 -7.54
N VAL A 118 18.51 -18.57 -7.15
CA VAL A 118 17.16 -18.10 -6.76
C VAL A 118 16.60 -16.99 -7.64
N SER A 119 17.31 -16.61 -8.70
CA SER A 119 16.96 -15.49 -9.58
C SER A 119 15.54 -15.60 -10.17
N ARG A 120 15.13 -16.79 -10.63
CA ARG A 120 13.79 -17.03 -11.16
C ARG A 120 12.69 -16.86 -10.10
N ALA A 121 12.89 -17.41 -8.90
CA ALA A 121 11.95 -17.27 -7.80
C ALA A 121 11.79 -15.79 -7.38
N VAL A 122 12.88 -15.03 -7.33
CA VAL A 122 12.86 -13.59 -7.06
C VAL A 122 12.12 -12.84 -8.17
N GLN A 123 12.37 -13.16 -9.44
CA GLN A 123 11.70 -12.53 -10.57
C GLN A 123 10.19 -12.80 -10.60
N GLU A 124 9.76 -14.02 -10.31
CA GLU A 124 8.34 -14.38 -10.22
C GLU A 124 7.65 -13.70 -9.03
N PHE A 125 8.31 -13.69 -7.85
CA PHE A 125 7.83 -12.95 -6.69
C PHE A 125 7.73 -11.45 -6.96
N GLY A 126 8.74 -10.87 -7.60
CA GLY A 126 8.77 -9.46 -7.98
C GLY A 126 7.67 -9.10 -8.98
N LEU A 127 7.41 -9.94 -9.98
CA LEU A 127 6.29 -9.75 -10.92
C LEU A 127 4.94 -9.77 -10.21
N ALA A 128 4.73 -10.72 -9.29
CA ALA A 128 3.48 -10.80 -8.52
C ALA A 128 3.29 -9.54 -7.65
N ARG A 129 4.37 -9.05 -7.02
CA ARG A 129 4.35 -7.80 -6.26
C ARG A 129 4.09 -6.58 -7.15
N PHE A 130 4.70 -6.50 -8.33
CA PHE A 130 4.46 -5.42 -9.28
C PHE A 130 2.97 -5.31 -9.63
N LYS A 131 2.34 -6.43 -10.01
CA LYS A 131 0.89 -6.46 -10.32
C LYS A 131 0.04 -5.97 -9.14
N SER A 132 0.32 -6.47 -7.93
CA SER A 132 -0.39 -6.03 -6.72
C SER A 132 -0.18 -4.53 -6.42
N ASN A 133 1.04 -4.04 -6.61
CA ASN A 133 1.39 -2.64 -6.36
C ASN A 133 0.71 -1.70 -7.36
N VAL A 134 0.59 -2.08 -8.63
CA VAL A 134 -0.16 -1.32 -9.64
C VAL A 134 -1.61 -1.15 -9.17
N THR A 135 -2.29 -2.24 -8.80
CA THR A 135 -3.68 -2.15 -8.32
C THR A 135 -3.83 -1.33 -7.04
N LYS A 136 -2.95 -1.51 -6.05
CA LYS A 136 -2.99 -0.77 -4.79
C LYS A 136 -2.72 0.72 -5.00
N SER A 137 -1.75 1.06 -5.84
CA SER A 137 -1.43 2.43 -6.20
C SER A 137 -2.63 3.11 -6.85
N THR A 138 -3.24 2.49 -7.87
CA THR A 138 -4.42 3.06 -8.55
C THR A 138 -5.57 3.28 -7.56
N LYS A 139 -5.96 2.25 -6.79
CA LYS A 139 -7.06 2.37 -5.83
C LYS A 139 -6.78 3.37 -4.70
N GLY A 140 -5.54 3.42 -4.21
CA GLY A 140 -5.11 4.39 -3.20
C GLY A 140 -5.21 5.82 -3.71
N PHE A 141 -4.82 6.06 -4.97
CA PHE A 141 -4.96 7.36 -5.61
C PHE A 141 -6.41 7.75 -5.83
N GLU A 142 -7.24 6.86 -6.37
CA GLU A 142 -8.67 7.09 -6.57
C GLU A 142 -9.37 7.45 -5.25
N TYR A 143 -9.03 6.74 -4.16
CA TYR A 143 -9.54 7.03 -2.83
C TYR A 143 -9.18 8.44 -2.34
N VAL A 144 -7.93 8.87 -2.53
CA VAL A 144 -7.50 10.21 -2.10
C VAL A 144 -8.10 11.29 -2.98
N LEU A 145 -8.21 11.07 -4.29
CA LEU A 145 -8.86 12.01 -5.21
C LEU A 145 -10.34 12.21 -4.86
N ALA A 146 -11.08 11.13 -4.61
CA ALA A 146 -12.48 11.21 -4.17
C ALA A 146 -12.61 12.01 -2.86
N ARG A 147 -11.72 11.74 -1.88
CA ARG A 147 -11.68 12.48 -0.62
C ARG A 147 -11.39 13.98 -0.82
N MET A 148 -10.48 14.33 -1.73
CA MET A 148 -10.17 15.73 -2.04
C MET A 148 -11.32 16.46 -2.74
N GLN A 149 -12.16 15.73 -3.49
CA GLN A 149 -13.33 16.28 -4.19
C GLN A 149 -14.55 16.43 -3.28
N GLY A 150 -14.45 16.05 -2.00
CA GLY A 150 -15.58 16.10 -1.06
C GLY A 150 -16.60 14.97 -1.27
N GLU A 151 -16.29 14.01 -2.15
CA GLU A 151 -17.07 12.78 -2.26
C GLU A 151 -16.81 11.96 -1.00
N ALA A 152 -17.84 11.79 -0.16
CA ALA A 152 -17.74 10.92 0.99
C ALA A 152 -17.29 9.52 0.50
N PRO A 153 -16.29 8.89 1.13
CA PRO A 153 -15.84 7.56 0.72
C PRO A 153 -17.03 6.63 0.92
N SER A 154 -17.71 6.29 -0.17
CA SER A 154 -18.73 5.25 -0.13
C SER A 154 -18.03 3.99 0.36
N LYS A 155 -18.36 3.54 1.57
CA LYS A 155 -17.94 2.22 2.04
C LYS A 155 -18.48 1.25 0.99
N THR A 156 -17.60 0.77 0.13
CA THR A 156 -18.01 -0.17 -0.91
C THR A 156 -18.54 -1.40 -0.19
N LEU A 157 -19.60 -2.03 -0.70
CA LEU A 157 -20.24 -3.21 -0.07
C LEU A 157 -19.23 -4.29 0.37
N VAL A 158 -18.10 -4.38 -0.34
CA VAL A 158 -16.97 -5.28 -0.04
C VAL A 158 -16.20 -4.90 1.23
N GLU A 159 -16.01 -3.60 1.51
CA GLU A 159 -15.37 -3.13 2.74
C GLU A 159 -16.31 -3.28 3.94
N THR A 160 -17.59 -3.00 3.78
CA THR A 160 -18.61 -3.25 4.80
C THR A 160 -18.73 -4.73 5.12
N ALA A 161 -18.69 -5.60 4.10
CA ALA A 161 -18.67 -7.04 4.29
C ALA A 161 -17.42 -7.53 5.03
N LYS A 162 -16.24 -6.99 4.69
CA LYS A 162 -14.99 -7.35 5.39
C LYS A 162 -14.97 -6.88 6.84
N GLU A 163 -15.43 -5.66 7.09
CA GLU A 163 -15.54 -5.07 8.43
C GLU A 163 -16.56 -5.84 9.29
N ALA A 164 -17.70 -6.22 8.71
CA ALA A 164 -18.70 -7.07 9.38
C ALA A 164 -18.17 -8.48 9.66
N THR A 165 -17.39 -9.06 8.74
CA THR A 165 -16.81 -10.41 8.93
C THR A 165 -15.77 -10.42 10.05
N GLU A 166 -14.90 -9.40 10.11
CA GLU A 166 -13.93 -9.29 11.21
C GLU A 166 -14.61 -9.03 12.56
N LYS A 167 -15.62 -8.16 12.59
CA LYS A 167 -16.41 -7.93 13.80
C LYS A 167 -17.15 -9.18 14.28
N ALA A 168 -17.65 -10.01 13.36
CA ALA A 168 -18.30 -11.28 13.68
C ALA A 168 -17.32 -12.33 14.22
N LYS A 169 -16.07 -12.36 13.73
CA LYS A 169 -15.03 -13.24 14.29
C LYS A 169 -14.66 -12.83 15.72
N GLU A 170 -14.53 -11.53 15.96
CA GLU A 170 -14.16 -11.01 17.28
C GLU A 170 -15.25 -11.28 18.33
N THR A 171 -16.53 -11.12 17.97
CA THR A 171 -17.66 -11.48 18.85
C THR A 171 -17.78 -12.98 19.09
N ALA A 172 -17.51 -13.81 18.08
CA ALA A 172 -17.49 -15.27 18.23
C ALA A 172 -16.37 -15.70 19.21
N LEU A 173 -15.18 -15.13 19.09
CA LEU A 173 -14.04 -15.42 19.96
C LEU A 173 -14.36 -15.01 21.42
N ALA A 174 -14.93 -13.82 21.62
CA ALA A 174 -15.36 -13.36 22.94
C ALA A 174 -16.45 -14.25 23.57
N ALA A 175 -17.39 -14.76 22.77
CA ALA A 175 -18.41 -15.70 23.24
C ALA A 175 -17.81 -17.06 23.63
N THR A 176 -16.85 -17.56 22.86
CA THR A 176 -16.18 -18.83 23.18
C THR A 176 -15.36 -18.76 24.47
N GLU A 177 -14.67 -17.65 24.72
CA GLU A 177 -13.93 -17.46 25.98
C GLU A 177 -14.89 -17.33 27.18
N LYS A 178 -15.99 -16.58 27.04
CA LYS A 178 -17.03 -16.51 28.09
C LYS A 178 -17.64 -17.88 28.40
N ALA A 179 -17.85 -18.73 27.39
CA ALA A 179 -18.39 -20.08 27.59
C ALA A 179 -17.40 -20.99 28.34
N LYS A 180 -16.10 -20.90 28.03
CA LYS A 180 -15.05 -21.63 28.76
C LYS A 180 -14.96 -21.18 30.22
N ASP A 181 -15.07 -19.88 30.50
CA ASP A 181 -15.06 -19.34 31.87
C ASP A 181 -16.27 -19.76 32.70
N LEU A 182 -17.44 -19.89 32.07
CA LEU A 182 -18.64 -20.38 32.75
C LEU A 182 -18.56 -21.90 33.01
N ALA A 183 -18.01 -22.66 32.07
CA ALA A 183 -17.79 -24.10 32.21
C ALA A 183 -16.77 -24.42 33.31
N SER A 184 -15.67 -23.65 33.39
CA SER A 184 -14.68 -23.82 34.45
C SER A 184 -15.28 -23.52 35.83
N LYS A 185 -16.04 -22.41 35.97
CA LYS A 185 -16.75 -22.07 37.22
C LYS A 185 -17.79 -23.11 37.64
N ALA A 186 -18.51 -23.70 36.68
CA ALA A 186 -19.48 -24.78 36.96
C ALA A 186 -18.78 -26.08 37.41
N ALA A 187 -17.62 -26.40 36.82
CA ALA A 187 -16.82 -27.56 37.21
C ALA A 187 -16.23 -27.41 38.62
N THR A 188 -15.82 -26.21 39.04
CA THR A 188 -15.33 -25.94 40.40
C THR A 188 -16.45 -26.05 41.44
N LYS A 189 -17.66 -25.58 41.12
CA LYS A 189 -18.83 -25.66 42.02
C LYS A 189 -19.30 -27.09 42.27
N LYS A 190 -19.10 -27.99 41.29
CA LYS A 190 -19.44 -29.42 41.42
C LYS A 190 -18.47 -30.21 42.32
N LYS A 191 -17.25 -29.71 42.55
CA LYS A 191 -16.24 -30.31 43.45
C LYS A 191 -16.38 -29.89 44.93
N GLN A 192 -17.22 -28.90 45.24
CA GLN A 192 -17.48 -28.44 46.62
C GLN A 192 -18.67 -29.14 47.30
N PHE A 193 -19.38 -30.04 46.59
CA PHE A 193 -20.56 -30.76 47.08
C PHE A 193 -20.35 -32.28 47.16
N VAL A 194 -19.10 -32.74 47.30
CA VAL A 194 -18.77 -34.14 47.62
C VAL A 194 -18.21 -34.20 49.03
#